data_AF-A0A9P8K3A3-F1
#
_entry.id   AF-A0A9P8K3A3-F1
#
_cell.length_a   1.000
_cell.length_b   1.000
_cell.length_c   1.000
_cell.angle_alpha   90.00
_cell.angle_beta   90.00
_cell.angle_gamma   90.00
#
_symmetry.space_group_name_H-M   'P 1'
#
loop_
_entity.id
_entity.type
_entity.pdbx_description
1 polymer ?
#
loop_
_entity_poly.entity_id
_entity_poly.type
_entity_poly.pdbx_seq_one_letter_code
_entity_poly.pdbx_strand_id
1 'polypeptide(L)'
;MADITLPSSLLQPRDDNEADSLLSILGRIHDERGHFRHITEQGLQTEIAANENDEESSETDDDEDGADPDGLEEKDRREQLWAARADMRQHVDSARNEVLIALDFVSLLISKDAPKQADLTMSPHLKQFIKPGTLAMDMWQNVPPNKEQEKVDETIARGWRMQSLQASADSLLGAATRLENDVRRETHYWEQVLSVSDKGWSISRLPREKHNLGVRFGFLEALGEFRDRGLAALRSDEDGNVLLDKGIGNNSKVLRVRIQKGDHIVGVSRMPDVSTDSEATLETRIRHARDSLYEEELFHEIIRESRSLASYGVDMRESTVHLPTRLSSTASPYTSDAQEVLIDLLPLTAIETKPYGKQPEDAWAQAIALALRLFLSYTHRERLARRSELPLPMSSARQNTPVASIMKPVLTLLQHRSMLADIGAYLERIKKLLDAASIDTTVETAAFDPALLKSADTIETLMKRGLTPLHSRMKISLKAAHLSEALEIGVEVRTCISPPAFGSAMLVTSPIGLSRVEIPEMQELKDYLNTAMANALGYGIVDKLVNWTLNDRCGMLTRTNSNDKISIEVHGNENAAQDSLVLRTPRERFEWKVEDEMKQNGFWETVKQHVWDRA
;
A
#
# COMPACT_ATOMS: atom_id res chain seq x y z
N MET A 1 26.06 43.85 39.31
CA MET A 1 25.47 44.15 40.64
C MET A 1 24.82 42.85 41.09
N ALA A 2 25.18 42.38 42.26
CA ALA A 2 24.85 41.04 42.75
C ALA A 2 23.33 40.86 42.92
N ASP A 3 22.86 39.68 42.50
CA ASP A 3 21.51 39.18 42.80
C ASP A 3 21.34 39.09 44.31
N ILE A 4 20.35 39.81 44.82
CA ILE A 4 19.90 39.73 46.21
C ILE A 4 18.74 38.74 46.20
N THR A 5 19.05 37.47 46.45
CA THR A 5 18.07 36.49 46.90
C THR A 5 17.57 36.92 48.28
N LEU A 6 16.28 37.23 48.37
CA LEU A 6 15.64 37.57 49.63
C LEU A 6 15.57 36.32 50.53
N PRO A 7 15.88 36.43 51.84
CA PRO A 7 15.83 35.31 52.76
C PRO A 7 14.39 34.87 53.06
N SER A 8 14.23 33.59 53.38
CA SER A 8 12.99 32.85 53.69
C SER A 8 12.17 33.39 54.87
N SER A 9 12.58 34.50 55.49
CA SER A 9 11.96 35.10 56.68
C SER A 9 10.94 36.21 56.38
N LEU A 10 10.58 36.43 55.11
CA LEU A 10 9.48 37.33 54.70
C LEU A 10 8.25 36.57 54.17
N LEU A 11 8.09 35.31 54.56
CA LEU A 11 6.79 34.64 54.50
C LEU A 11 5.89 35.31 55.55
N GLN A 12 4.93 36.11 55.09
CA GLN A 12 3.86 36.63 55.93
C GLN A 12 3.15 35.46 56.63
N PRO A 13 2.70 35.63 57.88
CA PRO A 13 1.93 34.59 58.56
C PRO A 13 0.64 34.33 57.78
N ARG A 14 0.33 33.04 57.58
CA ARG A 14 -0.94 32.56 57.02
C ARG A 14 -2.11 33.14 57.81
N ASP A 15 -2.90 33.99 57.17
CA ASP A 15 -4.25 34.28 57.60
C ASP A 15 -5.17 33.21 57.00
N ASP A 16 -5.61 32.26 57.84
CA ASP A 16 -6.48 31.14 57.49
C ASP A 16 -7.96 31.56 57.26
N ASN A 17 -8.22 32.71 56.63
CA ASN A 17 -9.58 33.20 56.42
C ASN A 17 -9.85 33.53 54.95
N GLU A 18 -10.84 32.81 54.41
CA GLU A 18 -11.33 32.77 53.04
C GLU A 18 -10.44 31.98 52.08
N ALA A 19 -10.85 30.72 51.90
CA ALA A 19 -10.42 29.76 50.90
C ALA A 19 -9.72 30.41 49.70
N ASP A 20 -8.45 30.05 49.51
CA ASP A 20 -7.82 30.06 48.20
C ASP A 20 -8.84 29.49 47.20
N SER A 21 -9.46 30.37 46.43
CA SER A 21 -10.48 30.00 45.47
C SER A 21 -9.88 28.91 44.59
N LEU A 22 -10.56 27.79 44.39
CA LEU A 22 -10.06 26.71 43.55
C LEU A 22 -9.54 27.22 42.20
N LEU A 23 -10.07 28.34 41.71
CA LEU A 23 -9.58 29.04 40.52
C LEU A 23 -8.15 29.60 40.64
N SER A 24 -7.73 30.13 41.79
CA SER A 24 -6.35 30.59 42.01
C SER A 24 -5.38 29.42 42.11
N ILE A 25 -5.80 28.34 42.78
CA ILE A 25 -5.02 27.10 42.87
C ILE A 25 -4.91 26.44 41.49
N LEU A 26 -5.99 26.36 40.73
CA LEU A 26 -5.99 25.83 39.37
C LEU A 26 -5.12 26.69 38.44
N GLY A 27 -5.20 28.03 38.53
CA GLY A 27 -4.31 28.91 37.76
C GLY A 27 -2.84 28.66 38.09
N ARG A 28 -2.51 28.58 39.39
CA ARG A 28 -1.15 28.29 39.84
C ARG A 28 -0.64 26.92 39.37
N ILE A 29 -1.47 25.87 39.47
CA ILE A 29 -1.09 24.52 38.99
C ILE A 29 -0.91 24.52 37.48
N HIS A 30 -1.74 25.27 36.74
CA HIS A 30 -1.61 25.41 35.30
C HIS A 30 -0.30 26.11 34.91
N ASP A 31 0.10 27.15 35.66
CA ASP A 31 1.33 27.90 35.40
C ASP A 31 2.58 27.11 35.83
N GLU A 32 2.52 26.34 36.92
CA GLU A 32 3.64 25.55 37.43
C GLU A 32 3.84 24.20 36.69
N ARG A 33 2.75 23.55 36.25
CA ARG A 33 2.79 22.17 35.70
C ARG A 33 2.15 22.02 34.33
N GLY A 34 1.69 23.11 33.73
CA GLY A 34 1.05 23.09 32.42
C GLY A 34 -0.33 22.43 32.42
N HIS A 35 -0.65 21.72 31.34
CA HIS A 35 -1.99 21.19 31.14
C HIS A 35 -2.33 20.04 32.10
N PHE A 36 -3.47 20.12 32.80
CA PHE A 36 -3.94 19.15 33.81
C PHE A 36 -3.99 17.68 33.36
N ARG A 37 -3.97 17.42 32.05
CA ARG A 37 -3.96 16.07 31.50
C ARG A 37 -2.64 15.32 31.75
N HIS A 38 -1.53 16.05 31.91
CA HIS A 38 -0.21 15.45 32.18
C HIS A 38 0.02 15.20 33.68
N ILE A 39 -0.86 15.74 34.53
CA ILE A 39 -0.80 15.55 35.98
C ILE A 39 -1.42 14.19 36.31
N THR A 40 -0.59 13.15 36.31
CA THR A 40 -0.98 11.80 36.73
C THR A 40 -0.64 11.57 38.20
N GLU A 41 -1.48 10.83 38.92
CA GLU A 41 -1.25 10.51 40.34
C GLU A 41 0.08 9.77 40.55
N GLN A 42 0.46 8.90 39.60
CA GLN A 42 1.73 8.18 39.65
C GLN A 42 2.93 9.14 39.52
N GLY A 43 2.88 10.11 38.60
CA GLY A 43 3.92 11.14 38.46
C GLY A 43 4.04 12.05 39.69
N LEU A 44 2.91 12.37 40.32
CA LEU A 44 2.90 13.15 41.56
C LEU A 44 3.47 12.37 42.74
N GLN A 45 3.17 11.07 42.84
CA GLN A 45 3.72 10.23 43.90
C GLN A 45 5.24 10.06 43.75
N THR A 46 5.76 9.97 42.52
CA THR A 46 7.20 9.92 42.26
C THR A 46 7.87 11.27 42.55
N GLU A 47 7.23 12.39 42.23
CA GLU A 47 7.75 13.74 42.54
C GLU A 47 7.76 14.01 44.05
N ILE A 48 6.72 13.61 44.78
CA ILE A 48 6.67 13.71 46.24
C ILE A 48 7.75 12.82 46.86
N ALA A 49 7.93 11.60 46.36
CA ALA A 49 8.98 10.69 46.84
C ALA A 49 10.40 11.16 46.49
N ALA A 50 10.57 11.88 45.37
CA ALA A 50 11.84 12.53 45.00
C ALA A 50 12.11 13.72 45.92
N ASN A 51 11.12 14.58 46.14
CA ASN A 51 11.23 15.77 47.00
C ASN A 51 11.37 15.43 48.50
N GLU A 52 10.88 14.26 48.95
CA GLU A 52 11.14 13.71 50.28
C GLU A 52 12.57 13.14 50.44
N ASN A 53 13.25 12.82 49.34
CA ASN A 53 14.63 12.34 49.32
C ASN A 53 15.66 13.44 48.96
N ASP A 54 15.22 14.58 48.42
CA ASP A 54 16.07 15.70 47.97
C ASP A 54 16.45 16.71 49.08
N GLU A 55 16.94 16.23 50.23
CA GLU A 55 17.96 16.98 50.99
C GLU A 55 19.40 16.65 50.51
N GLU A 56 19.59 15.66 49.65
CA GLU A 56 20.88 15.41 49.00
C GLU A 56 20.71 14.93 47.55
N SER A 57 21.42 15.64 46.66
CA SER A 57 21.84 15.28 45.29
C SER A 57 21.03 15.83 44.11
N SER A 58 21.69 16.77 43.43
CA SER A 58 21.37 17.34 42.14
C SER A 58 21.63 16.37 40.98
N GLU A 59 20.90 16.62 39.88
CA GLU A 59 21.16 16.23 38.49
C GLU A 59 21.02 14.75 38.15
N THR A 60 19.93 14.39 37.44
CA THR A 60 20.04 13.65 36.16
C THR A 60 18.74 13.66 35.36
N ASP A 61 18.89 14.14 34.12
CA ASP A 61 18.28 13.76 32.85
C ASP A 61 16.76 13.58 32.70
N ASP A 62 16.18 14.58 32.03
CA ASP A 62 14.88 14.53 31.35
C ASP A 62 14.93 13.54 30.16
N ASP A 63 14.14 12.46 30.25
CA ASP A 63 13.72 11.68 29.09
C ASP A 63 12.43 12.30 28.51
N GLU A 64 12.57 12.99 27.38
CA GLU A 64 11.48 13.51 26.55
C GLU A 64 10.58 12.38 26.02
N ASP A 65 9.34 12.30 26.52
CA ASP A 65 8.28 11.51 25.90
C ASP A 65 7.46 12.40 24.93
N GLY A 66 7.55 12.07 23.64
CA GLY A 66 7.16 12.91 22.50
C GLY A 66 5.68 13.28 22.43
N ALA A 67 5.37 14.52 22.80
CA ALA A 67 4.17 15.23 22.38
C ALA A 67 4.56 16.36 21.41
N ASP A 68 4.01 16.33 20.19
CA ASP A 68 4.22 17.30 19.11
C ASP A 68 4.28 18.77 19.60
N PRO A 69 5.44 19.45 19.50
CA PRO A 69 5.60 20.85 19.93
C PRO A 69 4.88 21.87 19.03
N ASP A 70 4.54 21.50 17.79
CA ASP A 70 3.87 22.35 16.79
C ASP A 70 2.56 22.99 17.31
N GLY A 71 1.82 22.30 18.18
CA GLY A 71 0.50 22.74 18.65
C GLY A 71 0.53 23.75 19.80
N LEU A 72 1.65 23.87 20.52
CA LEU A 72 1.81 24.78 21.65
C LEU A 72 2.27 26.16 21.16
N GLU A 73 3.22 26.20 20.24
CA GLU A 73 3.72 27.45 19.64
C GLU A 73 2.67 28.19 18.82
N GLU A 74 1.82 27.47 18.07
CA GLU A 74 0.73 28.11 17.31
C GLU A 74 -0.33 28.74 18.21
N LYS A 75 -0.61 28.14 19.37
CA LYS A 75 -1.57 28.69 20.35
C LYS A 75 -1.00 29.92 21.03
N ASP A 76 0.25 29.86 21.47
CA ASP A 76 0.95 30.99 22.08
C ASP A 76 1.06 32.16 21.08
N ARG A 77 1.42 31.89 19.82
CA ARG A 77 1.43 32.92 18.76
C ARG A 77 0.06 33.55 18.54
N ARG A 78 -1.02 32.78 18.58
CA ARG A 78 -2.38 33.32 18.45
C ARG A 78 -2.74 34.20 19.63
N GLU A 79 -2.40 33.79 20.84
CA GLU A 79 -2.63 34.57 22.06
C GLU A 79 -1.83 35.87 22.06
N GLN A 80 -0.56 35.83 21.67
CA GLN A 80 0.28 37.01 21.46
C GLN A 80 -0.33 37.96 20.41
N LEU A 81 -0.84 37.44 19.29
CA LEU A 81 -1.53 38.25 18.29
C LEU A 81 -2.84 38.87 18.81
N TRP A 82 -3.58 38.13 19.64
CA TRP A 82 -4.79 38.65 20.28
C TRP A 82 -4.47 39.75 21.30
N ALA A 83 -3.43 39.57 22.11
CA ALA A 83 -2.94 40.55 23.06
C ALA A 83 -2.47 41.82 22.33
N ALA A 84 -1.60 41.69 21.34
CA ALA A 84 -1.13 42.82 20.52
C ALA A 84 -2.29 43.57 19.84
N ARG A 85 -3.33 42.85 19.38
CA ARG A 85 -4.54 43.44 18.83
C ARG A 85 -5.36 44.19 19.88
N ALA A 86 -5.44 43.69 21.10
CA ALA A 86 -6.14 44.34 22.21
C ALA A 86 -5.42 45.63 22.61
N ASP A 87 -4.10 45.59 22.76
CA ASP A 87 -3.27 46.75 23.09
C ASP A 87 -3.39 47.85 22.03
N MET A 88 -3.30 47.47 20.76
CA MET A 88 -3.49 48.40 19.64
C MET A 88 -4.87 49.08 19.72
N ARG A 89 -5.94 48.33 20.03
CA ARG A 89 -7.28 48.90 20.17
C ARG A 89 -7.35 49.87 21.35
N GLN A 90 -6.79 49.51 22.49
CA GLN A 90 -6.76 50.38 23.67
C GLN A 90 -6.06 51.71 23.38
N HIS A 91 -4.90 51.67 22.73
CA HIS A 91 -4.17 52.89 22.36
C HIS A 91 -4.96 53.75 21.38
N VAL A 92 -5.58 53.13 20.36
CA VAL A 92 -6.41 53.84 19.39
C VAL A 92 -7.65 54.46 20.04
N ASP A 93 -8.31 53.75 20.96
CA ASP A 93 -9.49 54.25 21.66
C ASP A 93 -9.14 55.39 22.62
N SER A 94 -7.99 55.31 23.32
CA SER A 94 -7.49 56.40 24.15
C SER A 94 -7.21 57.66 23.32
N ALA A 95 -6.44 57.52 22.23
CA ALA A 95 -6.14 58.63 21.33
C ALA A 95 -7.42 59.22 20.72
N ARG A 96 -8.37 58.37 20.33
CA ARG A 96 -9.69 58.80 19.83
C ARG A 96 -10.44 59.62 20.88
N ASN A 97 -10.46 59.16 22.13
CA ASN A 97 -11.14 59.88 23.20
C ASN A 97 -10.53 61.27 23.44
N GLU A 98 -9.21 61.39 23.46
CA GLU A 98 -8.52 62.68 23.58
C GLU A 98 -8.84 63.63 22.42
N VAL A 99 -8.84 63.12 21.18
CA VAL A 99 -9.22 63.91 19.99
C VAL A 99 -10.69 64.34 20.06
N LEU A 100 -11.59 63.50 20.55
CA LEU A 100 -13.00 63.85 20.72
C LEU A 100 -13.19 64.92 21.79
N ILE A 101 -12.45 64.88 22.89
CA ILE A 101 -12.45 65.93 23.92
C ILE A 101 -11.95 67.26 23.33
N ALA A 102 -10.86 67.23 22.55
CA ALA A 102 -10.35 68.42 21.88
C ALA A 102 -11.34 68.98 20.85
N LEU A 103 -12.00 68.10 20.08
CA LEU A 103 -13.06 68.48 19.14
C LEU A 103 -14.25 69.14 19.86
N ASP A 104 -14.66 68.59 21.00
CA ASP A 104 -15.71 69.16 21.85
C ASP A 104 -15.32 70.54 22.38
N PHE A 105 -14.07 70.73 22.82
CA PHE A 105 -13.56 72.02 23.28
C PHE A 105 -13.58 73.08 22.17
N VAL A 106 -13.07 72.75 20.98
CA VAL A 106 -13.08 73.65 19.83
C VAL A 106 -14.51 73.95 19.35
N SER A 107 -15.37 72.93 19.32
CA SER A 107 -16.78 73.10 18.97
C SER A 107 -17.48 74.05 19.95
N LEU A 108 -17.20 73.92 21.24
CA LEU A 108 -17.77 74.79 22.26
C LEU A 108 -17.25 76.23 22.16
N LEU A 109 -15.98 76.45 21.79
CA LEU A 109 -15.44 77.78 21.49
C LEU A 109 -16.14 78.42 20.27
N ILE A 110 -16.29 77.67 19.18
CA ILE A 110 -16.92 78.14 17.93
C ILE A 110 -18.43 78.37 18.10
N SER A 111 -19.08 77.67 19.04
CA SER A 111 -20.52 77.76 19.27
C SER A 111 -21.02 79.17 19.61
N LYS A 112 -20.13 80.08 20.06
CA LYS A 112 -20.43 81.50 20.26
C LYS A 112 -20.72 82.24 18.96
N ASP A 113 -19.95 81.98 17.92
CA ASP A 113 -19.99 82.73 16.65
C ASP A 113 -20.75 81.96 15.54
N ALA A 114 -20.67 80.63 15.54
CA ALA A 114 -21.30 79.75 14.54
C ALA A 114 -22.03 78.55 15.21
N PRO A 115 -23.17 78.79 15.91
CA PRO A 115 -23.85 77.77 16.71
C PRO A 115 -24.33 76.58 15.87
N LYS A 116 -24.83 76.81 14.64
CA LYS A 116 -25.32 75.75 13.76
C LYS A 116 -24.26 74.74 13.34
N GLN A 117 -22.99 75.17 13.24
CA GLN A 117 -21.87 74.30 12.86
C GLN A 117 -21.33 73.55 14.07
N ALA A 118 -21.17 74.24 15.20
CA ALA A 118 -20.75 73.64 16.47
C ALA A 118 -21.75 72.58 16.98
N ASP A 119 -23.05 72.78 16.76
CA ASP A 119 -24.08 71.81 17.14
C ASP A 119 -23.96 70.48 16.39
N LEU A 120 -23.30 70.42 15.23
CA LEU A 120 -23.13 69.16 14.50
C LEU A 120 -21.94 68.34 15.02
N THR A 121 -20.88 69.02 15.48
CA THR A 121 -19.61 68.39 15.88
C THR A 121 -19.51 68.14 17.39
N MET A 122 -20.30 68.85 18.20
CA MET A 122 -20.33 68.71 19.65
C MET A 122 -21.02 67.40 20.08
N SER A 123 -20.39 66.68 21.02
CA SER A 123 -20.92 65.44 21.57
C SER A 123 -22.26 65.66 22.29
N PRO A 124 -23.21 64.71 22.18
CA PRO A 124 -24.54 64.85 22.79
C PRO A 124 -24.48 64.93 24.33
N HIS A 125 -23.45 64.33 24.94
CA HIS A 125 -23.23 64.42 26.38
C HIS A 125 -22.93 65.87 26.80
N LEU A 126 -22.01 66.54 26.10
CA LEU A 126 -21.65 67.93 26.40
C LEU A 126 -22.83 68.90 26.25
N LYS A 127 -23.69 68.69 25.24
CA LYS A 127 -24.88 69.54 24.99
C LYS A 127 -25.88 69.55 26.15
N GLN A 128 -25.95 68.46 26.91
CA GLN A 128 -26.90 68.33 28.02
C GLN A 128 -26.45 69.13 29.24
N PHE A 129 -25.14 69.26 29.45
CA PHE A 129 -24.58 69.91 30.64
C PHE A 129 -24.23 71.38 30.42
N ILE A 130 -23.85 71.78 29.20
CA ILE A 130 -23.32 73.12 28.93
C ILE A 130 -24.05 73.76 27.75
N LYS A 131 -24.44 75.02 27.92
CA LYS A 131 -25.06 75.81 26.85
C LYS A 131 -24.00 76.27 25.84
N PRO A 132 -24.33 76.33 24.54
CA PRO A 132 -23.43 76.89 23.53
C PRO A 132 -23.06 78.34 23.87
N GLY A 133 -21.82 78.73 23.57
CA GLY A 133 -21.26 80.07 23.78
C GLY A 133 -20.60 80.29 25.15
N THR A 134 -20.33 79.23 25.91
CA THR A 134 -19.76 79.34 27.27
C THR A 134 -18.28 79.72 27.28
N LEU A 135 -17.50 79.34 26.25
CA LEU A 135 -16.10 79.75 26.11
C LEU A 135 -15.97 80.98 25.19
N ALA A 136 -15.01 81.83 25.51
CA ALA A 136 -14.61 82.96 24.67
C ALA A 136 -13.08 82.99 24.55
N MET A 137 -12.60 83.42 23.38
CA MET A 137 -11.20 83.70 23.12
C MET A 137 -10.90 85.15 23.53
N ASP A 138 -9.82 85.35 24.28
CA ASP A 138 -9.27 86.67 24.58
C ASP A 138 -7.79 86.71 24.18
N MET A 139 -7.33 87.83 23.62
CA MET A 139 -6.00 87.94 23.03
C MET A 139 -5.08 88.67 24.00
N TRP A 140 -4.31 87.91 24.77
CA TRP A 140 -3.35 88.48 25.72
C TRP A 140 -2.07 88.87 24.97
N GLN A 141 -1.92 90.15 24.66
CA GLN A 141 -0.69 90.69 24.09
C GLN A 141 0.38 90.83 25.18
N ASN A 142 1.48 90.09 25.04
CA ASN A 142 2.74 90.21 25.80
C ASN A 142 2.82 89.55 27.19
N VAL A 143 2.62 88.23 27.28
CA VAL A 143 3.49 87.46 28.17
C VAL A 143 4.77 87.21 27.37
N PRO A 144 5.92 87.88 27.67
CA PRO A 144 7.15 87.56 26.97
C PRO A 144 7.45 86.08 27.22
N PRO A 145 7.60 85.26 26.17
CA PRO A 145 7.97 83.87 26.36
C PRO A 145 9.27 83.86 27.17
N ASN A 146 9.32 83.00 28.18
CA ASN A 146 10.54 82.85 28.96
C ASN A 146 11.61 82.30 28.02
N LYS A 147 12.52 83.16 27.56
CA LYS A 147 13.57 82.81 26.57
C LYS A 147 14.46 81.67 27.03
N GLU A 148 14.51 81.40 28.33
CA GLU A 148 15.23 80.25 28.89
C GLU A 148 14.43 78.95 28.70
N GLN A 149 13.11 78.97 28.92
CA GLN A 149 12.24 77.82 28.67
C GLN A 149 12.16 77.49 27.18
N GLU A 150 12.08 78.50 26.29
CA GLU A 150 12.03 78.28 24.84
C GLU A 150 13.32 77.61 24.32
N LYS A 151 14.48 77.99 24.85
CA LYS A 151 15.75 77.31 24.55
C LYS A 151 15.76 75.87 25.04
N VAL A 152 15.21 75.62 26.24
CA VAL A 152 15.08 74.26 26.79
C VAL A 152 14.14 73.44 25.90
N ASP A 153 12.97 73.94 25.54
CA ASP A 153 12.01 73.29 24.66
C ASP A 153 12.60 73.01 23.27
N GLU A 154 13.38 73.95 22.72
CA GLU A 154 14.06 73.74 21.44
C GLU A 154 15.12 72.63 21.54
N THR A 155 15.88 72.57 22.63
CA THR A 155 16.84 71.48 22.86
C THR A 155 16.15 70.14 23.04
N ILE A 156 15.02 70.09 23.75
CA ILE A 156 14.21 68.88 23.93
C ILE A 156 13.66 68.43 22.57
N ALA A 157 13.09 69.33 21.78
CA ALA A 157 12.55 69.03 20.46
C ALA A 157 13.63 68.50 19.50
N ARG A 158 14.84 69.09 19.54
CA ARG A 158 16.00 68.59 18.78
C ARG A 158 16.43 67.20 19.27
N GLY A 159 16.48 66.98 20.58
CA GLY A 159 16.79 65.69 21.20
C GLY A 159 15.82 64.60 20.80
N TRP A 160 14.51 64.85 20.91
CA TRP A 160 13.45 63.91 20.50
C TRP A 160 13.50 63.59 19.01
N ARG A 161 13.76 64.57 18.15
CA ARG A 161 13.97 64.32 16.71
C ARG A 161 15.18 63.42 16.45
N MET A 162 16.30 63.68 17.12
CA MET A 162 17.50 62.88 16.98
C MET A 162 17.28 61.45 17.48
N GLN A 163 16.65 61.26 18.64
CA GLN A 163 16.30 59.95 19.17
C GLN A 163 15.34 59.19 18.27
N SER A 164 14.33 59.87 17.69
CA SER A 164 13.39 59.26 16.75
C SER A 164 14.07 58.83 15.44
N LEU A 165 14.99 59.65 14.92
CA LEU A 165 15.79 59.29 13.74
C LEU A 165 16.70 58.09 14.03
N GLN A 166 17.33 58.06 15.21
CA GLN A 166 18.16 56.93 15.63
C GLN A 166 17.33 55.65 15.76
N ALA A 167 16.19 55.71 16.46
CA ALA A 167 15.29 54.56 16.60
C ALA A 167 14.77 54.06 15.24
N SER A 168 14.51 54.97 14.30
CA SER A 168 14.13 54.62 12.93
C SER A 168 15.28 53.93 12.18
N ALA A 169 16.51 54.43 12.32
CA ALA A 169 17.69 53.82 11.73
C ALA A 169 17.95 52.41 12.29
N ASP A 170 17.86 52.25 13.61
CA ASP A 170 18.03 50.96 14.29
C ASP A 170 16.92 49.97 13.89
N SER A 171 15.67 50.44 13.77
CA SER A 171 14.55 49.60 13.28
C SER A 171 14.73 49.19 11.83
N LEU A 172 15.25 50.08 10.96
CA LEU A 172 15.52 49.75 9.56
C LEU A 172 16.68 48.76 9.44
N LEU A 173 17.73 48.90 10.25
CA LEU A 173 18.83 47.93 10.32
C LEU A 173 18.35 46.57 10.85
N GLY A 174 17.51 46.57 11.89
CA GLY A 174 16.86 45.36 12.40
C GLY A 174 15.96 44.70 11.35
N ALA A 175 15.22 45.47 10.56
CA ALA A 175 14.42 44.93 9.46
C ALA A 175 15.31 44.38 8.33
N ALA A 176 16.40 45.07 7.98
CA ALA A 176 17.32 44.64 6.94
C ALA A 176 18.00 43.31 7.29
N THR A 177 18.46 43.15 8.54
CA THR A 177 19.07 41.89 9.01
C THR A 177 18.08 40.72 9.03
N ARG A 178 16.82 40.97 9.41
CA ARG A 178 15.75 39.95 9.31
C ARG A 178 15.49 39.54 7.86
N LEU A 179 15.35 40.51 6.96
CA LEU A 179 15.16 40.25 5.54
C LEU A 179 16.37 39.51 4.94
N GLU A 180 17.59 39.83 5.37
CA GLU A 180 18.78 39.11 4.92
C GLU A 180 18.74 37.63 5.34
N ASN A 181 18.33 37.33 6.58
CA ASN A 181 18.18 35.95 7.04
C ASN A 181 17.07 35.21 6.27
N ASP A 182 15.94 35.87 6.02
CA ASP A 182 14.85 35.28 5.24
C ASP A 182 15.27 35.03 3.78
N VAL A 183 16.04 35.95 3.17
CA VAL A 183 16.60 35.76 1.83
C VAL A 183 17.59 34.58 1.81
N ARG A 184 18.41 34.40 2.85
CA ARG A 184 19.32 33.23 2.95
C ARG A 184 18.53 31.92 3.01
N ARG A 185 17.50 31.85 3.85
CA ARG A 185 16.60 30.68 3.95
C ARG A 185 15.91 30.40 2.62
N GLU A 186 15.38 31.45 1.98
CA GLU A 186 14.69 31.33 0.69
C GLU A 186 15.67 30.90 -0.43
N THR A 187 16.90 31.40 -0.41
CA THR A 187 17.95 30.97 -1.36
C THR A 187 18.25 29.48 -1.21
N HIS A 188 18.36 28.99 0.04
CA HIS A 188 18.59 27.57 0.30
C HIS A 188 17.40 26.71 -0.14
N TYR A 189 16.18 27.17 0.14
CA TYR A 189 14.95 26.53 -0.34
C TYR A 189 14.93 26.42 -1.88
N TRP A 190 15.20 27.52 -2.59
CA TRP A 190 15.22 27.51 -4.06
C TRP A 190 16.33 26.64 -4.64
N GLU A 191 17.51 26.59 -4.02
CA GLU A 191 18.58 25.68 -4.40
C GLU A 191 18.15 24.21 -4.33
N GLN A 192 17.47 23.82 -3.24
CA GLN A 192 16.94 22.48 -3.08
C GLN A 192 15.80 22.18 -4.07
N VAL A 193 14.89 23.13 -4.32
CA VAL A 193 13.83 23.01 -5.33
C VAL A 193 14.42 22.82 -6.73
N LEU A 194 15.47 23.58 -7.08
CA LEU A 194 16.20 23.46 -8.34
C LEU A 194 16.86 22.09 -8.47
N SER A 195 17.47 21.59 -7.39
CA SER A 195 18.07 20.25 -7.37
C SER A 195 17.04 19.15 -7.67
N VAL A 196 15.78 19.34 -7.29
CA VAL A 196 14.67 18.42 -7.58
C VAL A 196 14.21 18.56 -9.03
N SER A 197 14.09 19.79 -9.56
CA SER A 197 13.72 20.00 -10.96
C SER A 197 14.77 19.49 -11.94
N ASP A 198 16.05 19.67 -11.64
CA ASP A 198 17.18 19.23 -12.49
C ASP A 198 17.22 17.71 -12.62
N LYS A 199 16.72 17.00 -11.61
CA LYS A 199 16.56 15.54 -11.63
C LYS A 199 15.32 15.06 -12.40
N GLY A 200 14.54 15.98 -12.98
CA GLY A 200 13.41 15.69 -13.86
C GLY A 200 12.07 15.52 -13.16
N TRP A 201 11.95 15.89 -11.88
CA TRP A 201 10.66 15.87 -11.19
C TRP A 201 9.80 17.05 -11.62
N SER A 202 8.51 16.79 -11.88
CA SER A 202 7.56 17.85 -12.25
C SER A 202 7.13 18.65 -11.03
N ILE A 203 7.37 19.96 -11.06
CA ILE A 203 6.99 20.91 -10.01
C ILE A 203 5.78 21.72 -10.49
N SER A 204 4.76 21.87 -9.65
CA SER A 204 3.55 22.62 -9.97
C SER A 204 3.02 23.37 -8.75
N ARG A 205 2.26 24.44 -8.97
CA ARG A 205 1.59 25.16 -7.87
C ARG A 205 0.42 24.34 -7.33
N LEU A 206 0.25 24.34 -6.02
CA LEU A 206 -0.87 23.63 -5.41
C LEU A 206 -2.21 24.31 -5.73
N PRO A 207 -3.29 23.55 -6.02
CA PRO A 207 -4.61 24.12 -6.26
C PRO A 207 -5.19 24.87 -5.04
N ARG A 208 -4.93 24.36 -3.83
CA ARG A 208 -5.40 24.93 -2.56
C ARG A 208 -4.48 26.03 -2.02
N GLU A 209 -3.17 25.87 -2.19
CA GLU A 209 -2.14 26.77 -1.70
C GLU A 209 -1.34 27.34 -2.88
N LYS A 210 -1.85 28.42 -3.51
CA LYS A 210 -1.24 28.99 -4.73
C LYS A 210 0.17 29.54 -4.51
N HIS A 211 0.52 29.87 -3.26
CA HIS A 211 1.82 30.41 -2.88
C HIS A 211 2.89 29.34 -2.74
N ASN A 212 2.49 28.08 -2.50
CA ASN A 212 3.41 26.98 -2.29
C ASN A 212 3.58 26.16 -3.57
N LEU A 213 4.81 25.68 -3.77
CA LEU A 213 5.12 24.72 -4.82
C LEU A 213 4.91 23.32 -4.31
N GLY A 214 4.60 22.41 -5.22
CA GLY A 214 4.50 20.99 -4.93
C GLY A 214 5.18 20.16 -5.99
N VAL A 215 5.76 19.05 -5.54
CA VAL A 215 6.31 18.03 -6.43
C VAL A 215 5.22 17.04 -6.73
N ARG A 216 5.02 16.82 -8.02
CA ARG A 216 4.19 15.74 -8.52
C ARG A 216 5.07 14.52 -8.74
N PHE A 217 4.79 13.48 -7.96
CA PHE A 217 5.47 12.19 -8.04
C PHE A 217 4.52 11.06 -8.41
N GLY A 218 3.20 11.23 -8.27
CA GLY A 218 2.22 10.23 -8.65
C GLY A 218 1.93 10.18 -10.16
N PHE A 219 1.51 9.00 -10.61
CA PHE A 219 1.20 8.72 -12.02
C PHE A 219 -0.12 9.40 -12.45
N LEU A 220 -0.16 9.90 -13.68
CA LEU A 220 -1.35 10.50 -14.28
C LEU A 220 -2.44 9.45 -14.59
N GLU A 221 -1.99 8.21 -14.83
CA GLU A 221 -2.76 7.04 -15.22
C GLU A 221 -3.26 6.23 -14.00
N ALA A 222 -2.86 6.64 -12.79
CA ALA A 222 -3.36 6.08 -11.55
C ALA A 222 -4.86 6.32 -11.39
N LEU A 223 -5.51 5.54 -10.52
CA LEU A 223 -6.90 5.82 -10.14
C LEU A 223 -7.04 7.24 -9.57
N GLY A 224 -8.20 7.88 -9.74
CA GLY A 224 -8.40 9.29 -9.34
C GLY A 224 -7.98 9.58 -7.90
N GLU A 225 -8.31 8.69 -6.96
CA GLU A 225 -7.95 8.83 -5.54
C GLU A 225 -6.44 8.83 -5.28
N PHE A 226 -5.68 8.05 -6.03
CA PHE A 226 -4.21 7.98 -5.92
C PHE A 226 -3.55 9.09 -6.74
N ARG A 227 -4.11 9.45 -7.89
CA ARG A 227 -3.64 10.57 -8.72
C ARG A 227 -3.69 11.89 -7.95
N ASP A 228 -4.77 12.13 -7.21
CA ASP A 228 -4.96 13.37 -6.46
C ASP A 228 -4.03 13.43 -5.23
N ARG A 229 -3.63 12.27 -4.68
CA ARG A 229 -2.58 12.13 -3.65
C ARG A 229 -1.16 12.17 -4.21
N GLY A 230 -0.99 12.16 -5.53
CA GLY A 230 0.30 12.18 -6.22
C GLY A 230 1.02 13.52 -6.23
N LEU A 231 0.54 14.50 -5.48
CA LEU A 231 1.08 15.86 -5.35
C LEU A 231 1.35 16.17 -3.88
N ALA A 232 2.59 16.44 -3.52
CA ALA A 232 2.96 16.88 -2.17
C ALA A 232 3.48 18.32 -2.21
N ALA A 233 3.12 19.12 -1.21
CA ALA A 233 3.69 20.45 -1.04
C ALA A 233 5.14 20.35 -0.60
N LEU A 234 5.97 21.26 -1.12
CA LEU A 234 7.31 21.54 -0.62
C LEU A 234 7.19 22.67 0.39
N ARG A 235 7.35 22.36 1.68
CA ARG A 235 7.34 23.35 2.76
C ARG A 235 8.78 23.65 3.18
N SER A 236 9.06 24.89 3.53
CA SER A 236 10.33 25.30 4.11
C SER A 236 10.33 25.04 5.61
N ASP A 237 11.40 24.43 6.11
CA ASP A 237 11.73 24.32 7.53
C ASP A 237 12.33 25.64 8.08
N GLU A 238 12.55 25.73 9.38
CA GLU A 238 13.12 26.91 10.04
C GLU A 238 14.52 27.29 9.51
N ASP A 239 15.27 26.29 9.07
CA ASP A 239 16.60 26.42 8.45
C ASP A 239 16.56 26.68 6.94
N GLY A 240 15.37 26.72 6.33
CA GLY A 240 15.20 26.83 4.87
C GLY A 240 15.35 25.50 4.12
N ASN A 241 15.43 24.38 4.84
CA ASN A 241 15.37 23.05 4.24
C ASN A 241 13.98 22.75 3.67
N VAL A 242 13.92 21.99 2.59
CA VAL A 242 12.69 21.57 1.94
C VAL A 242 12.19 20.28 2.56
N LEU A 243 11.02 20.34 3.17
CA LEU A 243 10.28 19.22 3.71
C LEU A 243 9.09 18.89 2.78
N LEU A 244 8.84 17.60 2.59
CA LEU A 244 7.62 17.13 1.95
C LEU A 244 6.49 17.12 2.99
N ASP A 245 5.34 17.68 2.62
CA ASP A 245 4.19 17.81 3.52
C ASP A 245 3.81 16.46 4.18
N LYS A 246 3.49 16.51 5.48
CA LYS A 246 3.34 15.35 6.38
C LYS A 246 2.25 14.41 5.82
N GLY A 247 2.64 13.20 5.41
CA GLY A 247 1.71 12.09 5.12
C GLY A 247 2.08 11.14 3.98
N ILE A 248 2.83 11.59 2.97
CA ILE A 248 3.05 10.77 1.75
C ILE A 248 4.49 10.23 1.62
N GLY A 249 5.43 10.64 2.49
CA GLY A 249 6.81 10.14 2.50
C GLY A 249 7.27 9.47 3.80
N ASN A 250 6.71 9.83 4.96
CA ASN A 250 7.19 9.31 6.25
C ASN A 250 6.68 7.89 6.57
N ASN A 251 5.52 7.50 6.03
CA ASN A 251 4.92 6.18 6.22
C ASN A 251 4.86 5.41 4.91
N SER A 252 5.99 5.31 4.20
CA SER A 252 6.06 4.55 2.96
C SER A 252 5.64 3.11 3.19
N LYS A 253 4.75 2.59 2.35
CA LYS A 253 4.25 1.22 2.42
C LYS A 253 4.76 0.41 1.24
N VAL A 254 4.94 -0.88 1.46
CA VAL A 254 5.36 -1.84 0.43
C VAL A 254 4.50 -3.09 0.49
N LEU A 255 4.20 -3.62 -0.69
CA LEU A 255 3.49 -4.88 -0.86
C LEU A 255 4.43 -6.07 -0.62
N ARG A 256 3.99 -6.98 0.25
CA ARG A 256 4.66 -8.24 0.57
C ARG A 256 3.87 -9.41 0.03
N VAL A 257 4.57 -10.30 -0.65
CA VAL A 257 4.04 -11.62 -1.04
C VAL A 257 4.72 -12.68 -0.19
N ARG A 258 3.92 -13.53 0.45
CA ARG A 258 4.39 -14.71 1.21
C ARG A 258 3.77 -15.95 0.61
N ILE A 259 4.51 -17.05 0.65
CA ILE A 259 3.99 -18.36 0.28
C ILE A 259 3.94 -19.20 1.54
N GLN A 260 2.75 -19.65 1.89
CA GLN A 260 2.48 -20.47 3.06
C GLN A 260 2.19 -21.90 2.61
N LYS A 261 2.77 -22.88 3.30
CA LYS A 261 2.44 -24.30 3.15
C LYS A 261 2.03 -24.85 4.50
N GLY A 262 0.74 -25.17 4.67
CA GLY A 262 0.18 -25.47 6.00
C GLY A 262 0.35 -24.27 6.93
N ASP A 263 1.04 -24.45 8.07
CA ASP A 263 1.28 -23.37 9.05
C ASP A 263 2.63 -22.65 8.87
N HIS A 264 3.47 -23.08 7.92
CA HIS A 264 4.83 -22.56 7.75
C HIS A 264 4.95 -21.66 6.52
N ILE A 265 5.66 -20.54 6.67
CA ILE A 265 6.03 -19.65 5.55
C ILE A 265 7.27 -20.23 4.87
N VAL A 266 7.12 -20.59 3.58
CA VAL A 266 8.13 -21.27 2.76
C VAL A 266 8.82 -20.34 1.75
N GLY A 267 8.24 -19.17 1.49
CA GLY A 267 8.90 -18.12 0.72
C GLY A 267 8.39 -16.71 1.03
N VAL A 268 9.26 -15.72 0.94
CA VAL A 268 8.92 -14.30 1.12
C VAL A 268 9.55 -13.45 0.00
N SER A 269 8.78 -12.50 -0.53
CA SER A 269 9.30 -11.54 -1.52
C SER A 269 10.34 -10.60 -0.92
N ARG A 270 11.35 -10.22 -1.71
CA ARG A 270 12.41 -9.29 -1.29
C ARG A 270 11.83 -7.90 -1.04
N MET A 271 12.19 -7.34 0.11
CA MET A 271 11.86 -5.96 0.50
C MET A 271 12.98 -4.98 0.15
N PRO A 272 12.64 -3.69 -0.08
CA PRO A 272 13.64 -2.63 -0.13
C PRO A 272 14.38 -2.54 1.21
N ASP A 273 15.71 -2.41 1.16
CA ASP A 273 16.52 -2.18 2.35
C ASP A 273 16.36 -0.72 2.77
N VAL A 274 15.95 -0.48 4.02
CA VAL A 274 15.72 0.87 4.59
C VAL A 274 16.84 1.27 5.55
N SER A 275 17.78 0.34 5.84
CA SER A 275 18.66 0.43 7.00
C SER A 275 19.81 1.44 6.91
N THR A 276 19.87 2.34 5.93
CA THR A 276 21.04 3.23 5.73
C THR A 276 20.78 4.74 5.71
N ASP A 277 19.53 5.21 5.63
CA ASP A 277 19.31 6.64 5.31
C ASP A 277 18.66 7.40 6.49
N SER A 278 19.40 7.56 7.59
CA SER A 278 19.02 8.54 8.63
C SER A 278 19.03 9.98 8.09
N GLU A 279 19.73 10.22 6.98
CA GLU A 279 19.65 11.44 6.18
C GLU A 279 19.17 11.14 4.76
N ALA A 280 17.97 10.55 4.63
CA ALA A 280 17.33 10.40 3.33
C ALA A 280 17.21 11.78 2.66
N THR A 281 18.04 12.02 1.64
CA THR A 281 17.97 13.20 0.77
C THR A 281 16.53 13.44 0.33
N LEU A 282 16.13 14.69 0.09
CA LEU A 282 14.77 15.03 -0.37
C LEU A 282 14.33 14.14 -1.54
N GLU A 283 15.25 13.81 -2.45
CA GLU A 283 14.97 12.91 -3.56
C GLU A 283 14.62 11.48 -3.15
N THR A 284 15.37 10.87 -2.23
CA THR A 284 15.05 9.49 -1.79
C THR A 284 13.69 9.46 -1.13
N ARG A 285 13.32 10.51 -0.37
CA ARG A 285 11.96 10.67 0.17
C ARG A 285 10.90 10.78 -0.93
N ILE A 286 11.15 11.55 -2.00
CA ILE A 286 10.22 11.62 -3.16
C ILE A 286 10.07 10.25 -3.84
N ARG A 287 11.18 9.50 -4.01
CA ARG A 287 11.13 8.15 -4.60
C ARG A 287 10.35 7.18 -3.70
N HIS A 288 10.59 7.18 -2.40
CA HIS A 288 9.85 6.35 -1.45
C HIS A 288 8.36 6.72 -1.41
N ALA A 289 8.02 8.01 -1.51
CA ALA A 289 6.65 8.47 -1.61
C ALA A 289 5.96 7.97 -2.89
N ARG A 290 6.65 8.04 -4.03
CA ARG A 290 6.17 7.50 -5.31
C ARG A 290 5.94 6.00 -5.26
N ASP A 291 6.94 5.27 -4.81
CA ASP A 291 6.91 3.81 -4.80
C ASP A 291 5.85 3.33 -3.78
N SER A 292 5.69 4.02 -2.65
CA SER A 292 4.60 3.78 -1.70
C SER A 292 3.23 4.00 -2.33
N LEU A 293 3.01 5.13 -3.01
CA LEU A 293 1.72 5.42 -3.65
C LEU A 293 1.38 4.37 -4.72
N TYR A 294 2.39 3.89 -5.43
CA TYR A 294 2.25 2.81 -6.41
C TYR A 294 1.86 1.47 -5.77
N GLU A 295 2.48 1.10 -4.65
CA GLU A 295 2.15 -0.14 -3.92
C GLU A 295 0.78 -0.05 -3.25
N GLU A 296 0.37 1.12 -2.76
CA GLU A 296 -1.00 1.36 -2.28
C GLU A 296 -2.05 1.20 -3.39
N GLU A 297 -1.79 1.75 -4.58
CA GLU A 297 -2.67 1.57 -5.74
C GLU A 297 -2.75 0.08 -6.13
N LEU A 298 -1.60 -0.61 -6.15
CA LEU A 298 -1.54 -2.04 -6.46
C LEU A 298 -2.41 -2.85 -5.50
N PHE A 299 -2.23 -2.66 -4.20
CA PHE A 299 -3.01 -3.36 -3.19
C PHE A 299 -4.51 -3.05 -3.29
N HIS A 300 -4.86 -1.78 -3.57
CA HIS A 300 -6.25 -1.39 -3.76
C HIS A 300 -6.90 -2.05 -4.98
N GLU A 301 -6.21 -2.11 -6.12
CA GLU A 301 -6.72 -2.84 -7.30
C GLU A 301 -6.82 -4.36 -7.04
N ILE A 302 -5.88 -4.95 -6.30
CA ILE A 302 -5.96 -6.35 -5.86
C ILE A 302 -7.22 -6.59 -5.01
N ILE A 303 -7.53 -5.69 -4.06
CA ILE A 303 -8.76 -5.78 -3.26
C ILE A 303 -10.02 -5.62 -4.12
N ARG A 304 -10.00 -4.74 -5.12
CA ARG A 304 -11.15 -4.59 -6.04
C ARG A 304 -11.35 -5.85 -6.87
N GLU A 305 -10.27 -6.47 -7.32
CA GLU A 305 -10.31 -7.70 -8.13
C GLU A 305 -10.64 -8.94 -7.29
N SER A 306 -10.18 -9.03 -6.04
CA SER A 306 -10.46 -10.17 -5.15
C SER A 306 -11.96 -10.39 -4.96
N ARG A 307 -12.75 -9.31 -4.88
CA ARG A 307 -14.22 -9.37 -4.83
C ARG A 307 -14.83 -10.05 -6.05
N SER A 308 -14.23 -9.86 -7.23
CA SER A 308 -14.65 -10.55 -8.46
C SER A 308 -14.18 -12.00 -8.52
N LEU A 309 -13.16 -12.36 -7.74
CA LEU A 309 -12.53 -13.68 -7.74
C LEU A 309 -12.90 -14.54 -6.53
N ALA A 310 -13.85 -14.10 -5.71
CA ALA A 310 -14.32 -14.85 -4.54
C ALA A 310 -14.82 -16.27 -4.90
N SER A 311 -15.39 -16.46 -6.10
CA SER A 311 -15.79 -17.79 -6.60
C SER A 311 -14.63 -18.76 -6.80
N TYR A 312 -13.41 -18.26 -6.88
CA TYR A 312 -12.18 -19.05 -7.01
C TYR A 312 -11.46 -19.25 -5.67
N GLY A 313 -12.14 -19.00 -4.54
CA GLY A 313 -11.58 -19.16 -3.21
C GLY A 313 -10.60 -18.06 -2.79
N VAL A 314 -10.54 -16.95 -3.52
CA VAL A 314 -9.79 -15.77 -3.09
C VAL A 314 -10.56 -15.10 -1.96
N ASP A 315 -9.92 -15.00 -0.79
CA ASP A 315 -10.53 -14.42 0.41
C ASP A 315 -9.64 -13.30 0.98
N MET A 316 -10.25 -12.39 1.72
CA MET A 316 -9.53 -11.31 2.41
C MET A 316 -9.78 -11.45 3.91
N ARG A 317 -8.72 -11.74 4.68
CA ARG A 317 -8.77 -11.92 6.14
C ARG A 317 -7.81 -10.93 6.78
N GLU A 318 -8.24 -10.20 7.81
CA GLU A 318 -7.34 -9.40 8.67
C GLU A 318 -6.32 -8.49 7.92
N SER A 319 -6.71 -7.96 6.75
CA SER A 319 -5.87 -7.14 5.85
C SER A 319 -4.85 -7.89 4.98
N THR A 320 -4.97 -9.21 4.86
CA THR A 320 -4.18 -10.06 3.96
C THR A 320 -5.08 -10.72 2.91
N VAL A 321 -4.65 -10.70 1.65
CA VAL A 321 -5.38 -11.37 0.55
C VAL A 321 -4.80 -12.77 0.37
N HIS A 322 -5.66 -13.78 0.52
CA HIS A 322 -5.35 -15.19 0.39
C HIS A 322 -5.67 -15.68 -1.02
N LEU A 323 -4.65 -16.24 -1.69
CA LEU A 323 -4.75 -16.81 -3.02
C LEU A 323 -4.53 -18.33 -2.93
N PRO A 324 -5.55 -19.15 -3.21
CA PRO A 324 -5.40 -20.59 -3.21
C PRO A 324 -4.61 -21.03 -4.44
N THR A 325 -3.65 -21.95 -4.26
CA THR A 325 -2.97 -22.57 -5.41
C THR A 325 -3.79 -23.70 -6.05
N ARG A 326 -4.70 -24.36 -5.28
CA ARG A 326 -5.59 -25.42 -5.77
C ARG A 326 -7.07 -25.03 -5.64
N LEU A 327 -7.82 -25.21 -6.72
CA LEU A 327 -9.28 -25.20 -6.74
C LEU A 327 -9.79 -26.65 -6.61
N SER A 328 -9.84 -27.24 -5.42
CA SER A 328 -10.56 -28.50 -5.25
C SER A 328 -11.79 -28.28 -4.40
N SER A 329 -12.95 -28.60 -4.95
CA SER A 329 -14.27 -28.61 -4.29
C SER A 329 -14.30 -29.56 -3.07
N THR A 330 -13.32 -30.47 -2.95
CA THR A 330 -13.26 -31.51 -1.92
C THR A 330 -12.12 -31.32 -0.91
N ALA A 331 -11.26 -30.29 -1.09
CA ALA A 331 -10.17 -30.05 -0.17
C ALA A 331 -10.70 -29.35 1.10
N SER A 332 -10.95 -30.15 2.11
CA SER A 332 -11.03 -29.68 3.49
C SER A 332 -9.78 -28.82 3.81
N PRO A 333 -9.91 -27.64 4.43
CA PRO A 333 -8.80 -26.74 4.75
C PRO A 333 -7.76 -27.31 5.73
N TYR A 334 -7.92 -28.58 6.14
CA TYR A 334 -7.06 -29.27 7.10
C TYR A 334 -6.05 -30.23 6.44
N THR A 335 -5.92 -30.26 5.11
CA THR A 335 -4.86 -31.05 4.46
C THR A 335 -3.52 -30.32 4.58
N SER A 336 -2.56 -30.94 5.27
CA SER A 336 -1.24 -30.40 5.64
C SER A 336 -0.35 -29.93 4.48
N ASP A 337 -0.77 -30.10 3.23
CA ASP A 337 -0.01 -29.76 2.02
C ASP A 337 -0.65 -28.64 1.18
N ALA A 338 -1.73 -27.99 1.64
CA ALA A 338 -2.30 -26.85 0.96
C ALA A 338 -1.31 -25.67 0.95
N GLN A 339 -0.93 -25.23 -0.25
CA GLN A 339 -0.07 -24.07 -0.46
C GLN A 339 -0.95 -22.87 -0.79
N GLU A 340 -0.77 -21.77 -0.05
CA GLU A 340 -1.51 -20.52 -0.24
C GLU A 340 -0.53 -19.37 -0.44
N VAL A 341 -0.89 -18.41 -1.27
CA VAL A 341 -0.13 -17.17 -1.47
C VAL A 341 -0.82 -16.07 -0.70
N LEU A 342 -0.10 -15.42 0.21
CA LEU A 342 -0.59 -14.29 1.01
C LEU A 342 -0.03 -12.99 0.46
N ILE A 343 -0.88 -11.98 0.32
CA ILE A 343 -0.49 -10.64 -0.11
C ILE A 343 -0.90 -9.63 0.96
N ASP A 344 0.09 -8.89 1.48
CA ASP A 344 -0.09 -7.90 2.54
C ASP A 344 0.51 -6.56 2.11
N LEU A 345 -0.02 -5.45 2.65
CA LEU A 345 0.58 -4.12 2.54
C LEU A 345 1.10 -3.69 3.91
N LEU A 346 2.40 -3.44 4.02
CA LEU A 346 3.05 -3.09 5.29
C LEU A 346 3.77 -1.74 5.21
N PRO A 347 3.78 -0.94 6.29
CA PRO A 347 4.66 0.21 6.36
C PRO A 347 6.12 -0.24 6.47
N LEU A 348 7.04 0.52 5.85
CA LEU A 348 8.47 0.24 5.82
C LEU A 348 9.08 0.08 7.22
N THR A 349 8.55 0.82 8.19
CA THR A 349 8.99 0.81 9.59
C THR A 349 8.61 -0.47 10.34
N ALA A 350 7.55 -1.18 9.90
CA ALA A 350 7.11 -2.44 10.50
C ALA A 350 7.78 -3.68 9.88
N ILE A 351 8.71 -3.48 8.94
CA ILE A 351 9.45 -4.59 8.35
C ILE A 351 10.51 -5.03 9.37
N GLU A 352 10.28 -6.16 10.02
CA GLU A 352 11.31 -6.81 10.82
C GLU A 352 12.50 -7.16 9.92
N THR A 353 13.64 -6.49 10.13
CA THR A 353 14.92 -6.70 9.43
C THR A 353 15.61 -8.02 9.82
N LYS A 354 14.90 -8.95 10.46
CA LYS A 354 15.44 -10.27 10.73
C LYS A 354 15.66 -10.97 9.39
N PRO A 355 16.88 -11.39 9.05
CA PRO A 355 17.12 -12.14 7.84
C PRO A 355 16.43 -13.50 8.00
N TYR A 356 15.24 -13.63 7.42
CA TYR A 356 14.70 -14.96 7.13
C TYR A 356 15.79 -15.67 6.30
N GLY A 357 16.31 -16.77 6.80
CA GLY A 357 17.28 -17.57 6.05
C GLY A 357 16.71 -17.89 4.67
N LYS A 358 17.53 -17.87 3.63
CA LYS A 358 17.10 -18.08 2.23
C LYS A 358 16.18 -19.29 2.15
N GLN A 359 14.91 -19.06 1.86
CA GLN A 359 13.92 -20.11 1.74
C GLN A 359 13.87 -20.61 0.29
N PRO A 360 13.49 -21.88 0.04
CA PRO A 360 13.53 -22.44 -1.30
C PRO A 360 12.59 -21.74 -2.28
N GLU A 361 11.50 -21.12 -1.81
CA GLU A 361 10.48 -20.49 -2.64
C GLU A 361 10.56 -18.94 -2.71
N ASP A 362 11.60 -18.32 -2.16
CA ASP A 362 11.77 -16.85 -2.18
C ASP A 362 11.80 -16.29 -3.62
N ALA A 363 12.48 -16.99 -4.53
CA ALA A 363 12.54 -16.61 -5.94
C ALA A 363 11.15 -16.60 -6.59
N TRP A 364 10.28 -17.52 -6.15
CA TRP A 364 8.91 -17.61 -6.65
C TRP A 364 8.01 -16.53 -6.07
N ALA A 365 8.10 -16.29 -4.76
CA ALA A 365 7.39 -15.17 -4.11
C ALA A 365 7.78 -13.83 -4.76
N GLN A 366 9.06 -13.65 -5.07
CA GLN A 366 9.55 -12.48 -5.79
C GLN A 366 9.01 -12.39 -7.21
N ALA A 367 8.95 -13.51 -7.95
CA ALA A 367 8.39 -13.54 -9.30
C ALA A 367 6.92 -13.15 -9.31
N ILE A 368 6.13 -13.61 -8.33
CA ILE A 368 4.72 -13.23 -8.16
C ILE A 368 4.60 -11.72 -7.88
N ALA A 369 5.40 -11.19 -6.94
CA ALA A 369 5.40 -9.76 -6.63
C ALA A 369 5.75 -8.91 -7.86
N LEU A 370 6.76 -9.32 -8.64
CA LEU A 370 7.13 -8.64 -9.89
C LEU A 370 6.02 -8.72 -10.95
N ALA A 371 5.37 -9.88 -11.09
CA ALA A 371 4.27 -10.06 -12.03
C ALA A 371 3.10 -9.10 -11.72
N LEU A 372 2.70 -8.99 -10.44
CA LEU A 372 1.64 -8.07 -10.01
C LEU A 372 1.97 -6.62 -10.37
N ARG A 373 3.20 -6.17 -10.10
CA ARG A 373 3.67 -4.82 -10.49
C ARG A 373 3.68 -4.63 -12.01
N LEU A 374 4.13 -5.62 -12.77
CA LEU A 374 4.11 -5.56 -14.24
C LEU A 374 2.69 -5.44 -14.79
N PHE A 375 1.73 -6.18 -14.23
CA PHE A 375 0.33 -6.07 -14.65
C PHE A 375 -0.31 -4.73 -14.28
N LEU A 376 0.00 -4.14 -13.11
CA LEU A 376 -0.43 -2.78 -12.81
C LEU A 376 0.14 -1.77 -13.82
N SER A 377 1.43 -1.86 -14.12
CA SER A 377 2.08 -1.01 -15.13
C SER A 377 1.44 -1.16 -16.52
N TYR A 378 1.03 -2.38 -16.88
CA TYR A 378 0.27 -2.63 -18.10
C TYR A 378 -1.12 -1.97 -18.07
N THR A 379 -1.82 -2.02 -16.94
CA THR A 379 -3.13 -1.34 -16.79
C THR A 379 -3.01 0.18 -16.89
N HIS A 380 -1.91 0.76 -16.39
CA HIS A 380 -1.62 2.19 -16.57
C HIS A 380 -1.45 2.54 -18.05
N ARG A 381 -0.73 1.72 -18.83
CA ARG A 381 -0.62 1.90 -20.29
C ARG A 381 -1.98 1.77 -20.99
N GLU A 382 -2.80 0.82 -20.58
CA GLU A 382 -4.14 0.66 -21.14
C GLU A 382 -5.02 1.88 -20.85
N ARG A 383 -4.96 2.43 -19.64
CA ARG A 383 -5.64 3.69 -19.27
C ARG A 383 -5.12 4.88 -20.07
N LEU A 384 -3.80 4.95 -20.32
CA LEU A 384 -3.19 5.97 -21.18
C LEU A 384 -3.71 5.88 -22.61
N ALA A 385 -3.75 4.66 -23.18
CA ALA A 385 -4.27 4.43 -24.53
C ALA A 385 -5.74 4.87 -24.62
N ARG A 386 -6.59 4.45 -23.68
CA ARG A 386 -7.99 4.89 -23.61
C ARG A 386 -8.15 6.41 -23.45
N ARG A 387 -7.23 7.09 -22.76
CA ARG A 387 -7.24 8.56 -22.64
C ARG A 387 -6.82 9.25 -23.94
N SER A 388 -5.95 8.63 -24.72
CA SER A 388 -5.52 9.15 -26.02
C SER A 388 -6.56 8.95 -27.13
N GLU A 389 -7.46 7.99 -26.95
CA GLU A 389 -8.61 7.78 -27.83
C GLU A 389 -9.65 8.90 -27.67
N LEU A 390 -10.43 9.13 -28.74
CA LEU A 390 -11.48 10.15 -28.73
C LEU A 390 -12.49 9.81 -27.62
N PRO A 391 -12.78 10.75 -26.70
CA PRO A 391 -13.71 10.49 -25.62
C PRO A 391 -15.08 10.17 -26.20
N LEU A 392 -15.73 9.15 -25.62
CA LEU A 392 -17.13 8.86 -25.90
C LEU A 392 -17.97 10.12 -25.62
N PRO A 393 -19.04 10.36 -26.40
CA PRO A 393 -19.92 11.51 -26.19
C PRO A 393 -20.37 11.58 -24.72
N MET A 394 -20.39 12.78 -24.15
CA MET A 394 -20.69 13.00 -22.73
C MET A 394 -22.07 12.43 -22.39
N SER A 395 -22.08 11.21 -21.85
CA SER A 395 -23.25 10.59 -21.25
C SER A 395 -23.42 11.12 -19.84
N SER A 396 -24.65 11.34 -19.42
CA SER A 396 -24.99 11.75 -18.04
C SER A 396 -24.68 10.65 -17.01
N ALA A 397 -24.46 9.41 -17.44
CA ALA A 397 -24.13 8.29 -16.56
C ALA A 397 -22.64 8.30 -16.20
N ARG A 398 -22.34 8.31 -14.90
CA ARG A 398 -20.98 8.14 -14.37
C ARG A 398 -20.46 6.77 -14.80
N GLN A 399 -19.45 6.75 -15.68
CA GLN A 399 -18.82 5.50 -16.11
C GLN A 399 -18.08 4.88 -14.93
N ASN A 400 -18.41 3.65 -14.58
CA ASN A 400 -17.64 2.89 -13.59
C ASN A 400 -16.26 2.57 -14.16
N THR A 401 -15.20 2.85 -13.39
CA THR A 401 -13.85 2.46 -13.78
C THR A 401 -13.79 0.92 -13.80
N PRO A 402 -13.44 0.30 -14.94
CA PRO A 402 -13.37 -1.15 -15.02
C PRO A 402 -12.33 -1.67 -14.04
N VAL A 403 -12.62 -2.81 -13.41
CA VAL A 403 -11.71 -3.48 -12.49
C VAL A 403 -10.52 -3.99 -13.28
N ALA A 404 -9.30 -3.64 -12.85
CA ALA A 404 -8.08 -4.13 -13.48
C ALA A 404 -7.98 -5.66 -13.32
N SER A 405 -7.39 -6.34 -14.31
CA SER A 405 -7.13 -7.78 -14.25
C SER A 405 -5.63 -8.00 -13.95
N ILE A 406 -5.26 -7.88 -12.67
CA ILE A 406 -3.88 -7.95 -12.18
C ILE A 406 -3.59 -9.34 -11.60
N MET A 407 -4.52 -9.86 -10.80
CA MET A 407 -4.43 -11.12 -10.07
C MET A 407 -4.90 -12.31 -10.91
N LYS A 408 -5.86 -12.12 -11.83
CA LYS A 408 -6.34 -13.18 -12.74
C LYS A 408 -5.21 -13.92 -13.48
N PRO A 409 -4.24 -13.27 -14.14
CA PRO A 409 -3.14 -13.96 -14.80
C PRO A 409 -2.28 -14.78 -13.84
N VAL A 410 -2.00 -14.23 -12.65
CA VAL A 410 -1.20 -14.90 -11.62
C VAL A 410 -1.93 -16.14 -11.11
N LEU A 411 -3.23 -16.00 -10.82
CA LEU A 411 -4.07 -17.11 -10.38
C LEU A 411 -4.18 -18.19 -11.46
N THR A 412 -4.33 -17.80 -12.73
CA THR A 412 -4.35 -18.72 -13.88
C THR A 412 -3.04 -19.52 -13.96
N LEU A 413 -1.89 -18.86 -13.77
CA LEU A 413 -0.58 -19.51 -13.75
C LEU A 413 -0.42 -20.48 -12.57
N LEU A 414 -0.86 -20.08 -11.37
CA LEU A 414 -0.79 -20.91 -10.17
C LEU A 414 -1.63 -22.19 -10.34
N GLN A 415 -2.88 -22.04 -10.80
CA GLN A 415 -3.79 -23.17 -11.05
C GLN A 415 -3.29 -24.07 -12.17
N HIS A 416 -2.76 -23.50 -13.25
CA HIS A 416 -2.22 -24.28 -14.36
C HIS A 416 -1.02 -25.11 -13.90
N ARG A 417 -0.12 -24.52 -13.11
CA ARG A 417 1.05 -25.22 -12.56
C ARG A 417 0.65 -26.32 -11.59
N SER A 418 -0.31 -26.08 -10.69
CA SER A 418 -0.77 -27.11 -9.75
C SER A 418 -1.37 -28.31 -10.51
N MET A 419 -2.17 -28.04 -11.54
CA MET A 419 -2.81 -29.07 -12.34
C MET A 419 -1.79 -29.88 -13.15
N LEU A 420 -0.78 -29.22 -13.73
CA LEU A 420 0.31 -29.92 -14.41
C LEU A 420 1.14 -30.78 -13.46
N ALA A 421 1.36 -30.33 -12.22
CA ALA A 421 2.04 -31.13 -11.22
C ALA A 421 1.22 -32.38 -10.83
N ASP A 422 -0.09 -32.24 -10.68
CA ASP A 422 -1.01 -33.36 -10.37
C ASP A 422 -1.07 -34.38 -11.51
N ILE A 423 -1.19 -33.92 -12.77
CA ILE A 423 -1.16 -34.79 -13.95
C ILE A 423 0.22 -35.44 -14.07
N GLY A 424 1.31 -34.67 -13.94
CA GLY A 424 2.67 -35.19 -13.98
C GLY A 424 2.91 -36.30 -12.96
N ALA A 425 2.53 -36.09 -11.70
CA ALA A 425 2.63 -37.10 -10.65
C ALA A 425 1.78 -38.34 -10.92
N TYR A 426 0.62 -38.17 -11.57
CA TYR A 426 -0.21 -39.30 -12.01
C TYR A 426 0.45 -40.09 -13.16
N LEU A 427 0.99 -39.40 -14.17
CA LEU A 427 1.68 -40.03 -15.29
C LEU A 427 2.97 -40.75 -14.86
N GLU A 428 3.71 -40.19 -13.91
CA GLU A 428 4.88 -40.84 -13.32
C GLU A 428 4.50 -42.12 -12.55
N ARG A 429 3.38 -42.12 -11.82
CA ARG A 429 2.86 -43.33 -11.16
C ARG A 429 2.49 -44.41 -12.16
N ILE A 430 1.75 -44.05 -13.21
CA ILE A 430 1.41 -44.96 -14.31
C ILE A 430 2.67 -45.51 -14.97
N LYS A 431 3.67 -44.67 -15.22
CA LYS A 431 4.94 -45.10 -15.80
C LYS A 431 5.59 -46.18 -14.95
N LYS A 432 5.67 -45.99 -13.63
CA LYS A 432 6.22 -47.00 -12.70
C LYS A 432 5.43 -48.32 -12.75
N LEU A 433 4.10 -48.25 -12.86
CA LEU A 433 3.24 -49.42 -12.99
C LEU A 433 3.47 -50.16 -14.32
N LEU A 434 3.63 -49.43 -15.42
CA LEU A 434 3.89 -50.01 -16.74
C LEU A 434 5.32 -50.57 -16.85
N ASP A 435 6.29 -49.93 -16.19
CA ASP A 435 7.67 -50.43 -16.06
C ASP A 435 7.70 -51.75 -15.25
N ALA A 436 6.91 -51.85 -14.17
CA ALA A 436 6.76 -53.10 -13.40
C ALA A 436 6.12 -54.23 -14.23
N ALA A 437 5.29 -53.87 -15.20
CA ALA A 437 4.69 -54.81 -16.17
C ALA A 437 5.59 -55.07 -17.41
N SER A 438 6.83 -54.55 -17.43
CA SER A 438 7.80 -54.63 -18.52
C SER A 438 7.30 -54.08 -19.87
N ILE A 439 6.55 -52.99 -19.85
CA ILE A 439 6.07 -52.29 -21.06
C ILE A 439 6.94 -51.05 -21.27
N ASP A 440 7.57 -50.93 -22.45
CA ASP A 440 8.41 -49.77 -22.77
C ASP A 440 7.53 -48.51 -22.94
N THR A 441 7.61 -47.60 -21.98
CA THR A 441 6.82 -46.36 -21.98
C THR A 441 7.70 -45.12 -21.92
N THR A 442 7.42 -44.17 -22.82
CA THR A 442 8.04 -42.85 -22.78
C THR A 442 6.97 -41.80 -22.49
N VAL A 443 7.18 -41.06 -21.40
CA VAL A 443 6.31 -39.96 -20.98
C VAL A 443 7.05 -38.66 -21.27
N GLU A 444 6.48 -37.84 -22.15
CA GLU A 444 6.87 -36.45 -22.35
C GLU A 444 5.97 -35.59 -21.46
N THR A 445 6.44 -35.30 -20.25
CA THR A 445 5.83 -34.28 -19.41
C THR A 445 6.18 -32.92 -19.99
N ALA A 446 5.18 -32.14 -20.42
CA ALA A 446 5.40 -30.73 -20.67
C ALA A 446 5.78 -30.05 -19.35
N ALA A 447 7.03 -29.60 -19.27
CA ALA A 447 7.33 -28.44 -18.46
C ALA A 447 6.53 -27.27 -19.05
N PHE A 448 5.95 -26.42 -18.20
CA PHE A 448 5.34 -25.14 -18.62
C PHE A 448 6.21 -24.51 -19.70
N ASP A 449 5.73 -24.43 -20.94
CA ASP A 449 6.58 -24.02 -22.06
C ASP A 449 6.85 -22.52 -21.96
N PRO A 450 8.06 -22.09 -21.53
CA PRO A 450 8.36 -20.68 -21.38
C PRO A 450 8.50 -20.02 -22.76
N ALA A 451 8.51 -20.79 -23.86
CA ALA A 451 8.62 -20.28 -25.22
C ALA A 451 7.43 -19.38 -25.61
N LEU A 452 6.25 -19.57 -25.01
CA LEU A 452 5.09 -18.68 -25.18
C LEU A 452 5.37 -17.25 -24.68
N LEU A 453 6.22 -17.11 -23.66
CA LEU A 453 6.65 -15.83 -23.09
C LEU A 453 7.93 -15.31 -23.72
N LYS A 454 8.87 -16.19 -24.13
CA LYS A 454 10.16 -15.80 -24.74
C LYS A 454 10.05 -15.26 -26.17
N SER A 455 8.95 -15.55 -26.88
CA SER A 455 8.70 -15.12 -28.26
C SER A 455 7.95 -13.77 -28.36
N ALA A 456 7.91 -13.00 -27.28
CA ALA A 456 7.33 -11.67 -27.27
C ALA A 456 8.42 -10.60 -27.45
N ASP A 457 8.35 -9.84 -28.54
CA ASP A 457 9.32 -8.77 -28.85
C ASP A 457 9.11 -7.52 -27.98
N THR A 458 7.91 -7.35 -27.39
CA THR A 458 7.54 -6.20 -26.56
C THR A 458 6.86 -6.60 -25.26
N ILE A 459 7.02 -5.78 -24.22
CA ILE A 459 6.38 -6.00 -22.91
C ILE A 459 4.85 -6.03 -23.04
N GLU A 460 4.27 -5.23 -23.94
CA GLU A 460 2.81 -5.22 -24.15
C GLU A 460 2.30 -6.53 -24.74
N THR A 461 3.02 -7.11 -25.70
CA THR A 461 2.65 -8.41 -26.26
C THR A 461 2.83 -9.53 -25.24
N LEU A 462 3.86 -9.44 -24.39
CA LEU A 462 4.06 -10.33 -23.25
C LEU A 462 2.88 -10.27 -22.27
N MET A 463 2.46 -9.07 -21.86
CA MET A 463 1.35 -8.88 -20.92
C MET A 463 0.00 -9.30 -21.51
N LYS A 464 -0.24 -8.99 -22.79
CA LYS A 464 -1.42 -9.48 -23.53
C LYS A 464 -1.47 -11.01 -23.57
N ARG A 465 -0.34 -11.67 -23.81
CA ARG A 465 -0.24 -13.14 -23.76
C ARG A 465 -0.41 -13.69 -22.35
N GLY A 466 0.05 -12.98 -21.32
CA GLY A 466 -0.24 -13.33 -19.92
C GLY A 466 -1.74 -13.33 -19.59
N LEU A 467 -2.55 -12.56 -20.32
CA LEU A 467 -4.01 -12.53 -20.21
C LEU A 467 -4.70 -13.60 -21.08
N THR A 468 -3.98 -14.25 -22.00
CA THR A 468 -4.54 -15.33 -22.83
C THR A 468 -4.52 -16.68 -22.10
N PRO A 469 -5.42 -17.62 -22.46
CA PRO A 469 -5.44 -18.97 -21.90
C PRO A 469 -4.08 -19.67 -22.03
N LEU A 470 -3.62 -20.28 -20.94
CA LEU A 470 -2.40 -21.06 -20.91
C LEU A 470 -2.66 -22.44 -21.50
N HIS A 471 -1.75 -22.89 -22.37
CA HIS A 471 -1.82 -24.17 -23.05
C HIS A 471 -0.54 -24.96 -22.77
N SER A 472 -0.69 -26.19 -22.28
CA SER A 472 0.43 -27.13 -22.10
C SER A 472 0.03 -28.49 -22.63
N ARG A 473 0.94 -29.16 -23.35
CA ARG A 473 0.67 -30.45 -23.99
C ARG A 473 1.61 -31.54 -23.48
N MET A 474 1.06 -32.51 -22.77
CA MET A 474 1.75 -33.72 -22.35
C MET A 474 1.49 -34.85 -23.35
N LYS A 475 2.44 -35.76 -23.52
CA LYS A 475 2.29 -36.94 -24.37
C LYS A 475 2.80 -38.19 -23.65
N ILE A 476 2.12 -39.29 -23.85
CA ILE A 476 2.50 -40.63 -23.39
C ILE A 476 2.52 -41.51 -24.63
N SER A 477 3.66 -42.13 -24.92
CA SER A 477 3.77 -43.07 -26.01
C SER A 477 4.10 -44.45 -25.48
N LEU A 478 3.27 -45.42 -25.85
CA LEU A 478 3.39 -46.83 -25.48
C LEU A 478 4.04 -47.58 -26.65
N LYS A 479 5.19 -48.21 -26.42
CA LYS A 479 5.83 -49.09 -27.40
C LYS A 479 5.50 -50.55 -27.08
N ALA A 480 4.83 -51.22 -28.01
CA ALA A 480 4.65 -52.66 -27.94
C ALA A 480 5.68 -53.32 -28.86
N ALA A 481 6.33 -54.40 -28.40
CA ALA A 481 7.42 -55.06 -29.11
C ALA A 481 7.06 -55.61 -30.51
N HIS A 482 5.77 -55.67 -30.85
CA HIS A 482 5.25 -56.20 -32.12
C HIS A 482 4.48 -55.19 -32.97
N LEU A 483 4.28 -53.96 -32.50
CA LEU A 483 3.69 -52.88 -33.30
C LEU A 483 4.81 -52.03 -33.91
N SER A 484 4.69 -51.69 -35.20
CA SER A 484 5.65 -50.83 -35.91
C SER A 484 5.56 -49.36 -35.51
N GLU A 485 4.39 -48.92 -34.99
CA GLU A 485 4.13 -47.56 -34.53
C GLU A 485 3.85 -47.53 -33.02
N ALA A 486 4.38 -46.51 -32.32
CA ALA A 486 4.08 -46.30 -30.91
C ALA A 486 2.66 -45.72 -30.77
N LEU A 487 1.88 -46.24 -29.84
CA LEU A 487 0.54 -45.72 -29.54
C LEU A 487 0.67 -44.45 -28.70
N GLU A 488 0.32 -43.29 -29.27
CA GLU A 488 0.42 -41.98 -28.62
C GLU A 488 -0.91 -41.54 -27.99
N ILE A 489 -0.90 -41.25 -26.69
CA ILE A 489 -1.97 -40.56 -25.96
C ILE A 489 -1.47 -39.14 -25.65
N GLY A 490 -2.22 -38.13 -26.09
CA GLY A 490 -1.90 -36.72 -25.83
C GLY A 490 -2.88 -36.11 -24.83
N VAL A 491 -2.38 -35.34 -23.87
CA VAL A 491 -3.20 -34.57 -22.93
C VAL A 491 -2.84 -33.09 -23.09
N GLU A 492 -3.78 -32.27 -23.52
CA GLU A 492 -3.64 -30.82 -23.64
C GLU A 492 -4.42 -30.14 -22.51
N VAL A 493 -3.73 -29.43 -21.62
CA VAL A 493 -4.33 -28.70 -20.51
C VAL A 493 -4.51 -27.24 -20.92
N ARG A 494 -5.75 -26.74 -20.81
CA ARG A 494 -6.11 -25.34 -21.06
C ARG A 494 -6.61 -24.72 -19.77
N THR A 495 -5.97 -23.65 -19.29
CA THR A 495 -6.41 -22.94 -18.07
C THR A 495 -6.71 -21.49 -18.39
N CYS A 496 -7.91 -21.04 -18.03
CA CYS A 496 -8.40 -19.69 -18.30
C CYS A 496 -9.32 -19.20 -17.17
N ILE A 497 -9.09 -17.99 -16.67
CA ILE A 497 -9.96 -17.31 -15.69
C ILE A 497 -10.55 -16.06 -16.36
N SER A 498 -11.07 -16.24 -17.56
CA SER A 498 -11.72 -15.16 -18.32
C SER A 498 -12.82 -15.73 -19.23
N PRO A 499 -13.88 -14.96 -19.51
CA PRO A 499 -14.95 -15.44 -20.38
C PRO A 499 -14.40 -15.79 -21.77
N PRO A 500 -14.86 -16.87 -22.44
CA PRO A 500 -16.01 -17.71 -22.08
C PRO A 500 -15.69 -18.94 -21.21
N ALA A 501 -14.41 -19.28 -21.02
CA ALA A 501 -14.00 -20.49 -20.31
C ALA A 501 -13.48 -20.16 -18.92
N PHE A 502 -14.14 -20.70 -17.89
CA PHE A 502 -13.78 -20.49 -16.49
C PHE A 502 -13.20 -21.77 -15.89
N GLY A 503 -11.95 -21.72 -15.48
CA GLY A 503 -11.23 -22.84 -14.87
C GLY A 503 -10.25 -23.53 -15.82
N SER A 504 -9.97 -24.80 -15.54
CA SER A 504 -9.09 -25.63 -16.36
C SER A 504 -9.90 -26.71 -17.08
N ALA A 505 -9.66 -26.87 -18.37
CA ALA A 505 -10.21 -27.93 -19.20
C ALA A 505 -9.07 -28.78 -19.76
N MET A 506 -9.25 -30.09 -19.79
CA MET A 506 -8.25 -31.05 -20.25
C MET A 506 -8.78 -31.73 -21.52
N LEU A 507 -8.07 -31.56 -22.62
CA LEU A 507 -8.39 -32.16 -23.90
C LEU A 507 -7.52 -33.40 -24.10
N VAL A 508 -8.14 -34.57 -24.16
CA VAL A 508 -7.42 -35.83 -24.37
C VAL A 508 -7.56 -36.30 -25.81
N THR A 509 -6.43 -36.65 -26.43
CA THR A 509 -6.35 -37.27 -27.75
C THR A 509 -5.95 -38.72 -27.60
N SER A 510 -6.86 -39.65 -27.92
CA SER A 510 -6.57 -41.08 -27.91
C SER A 510 -5.93 -41.53 -29.24
N PRO A 511 -5.13 -42.62 -29.25
CA PRO A 511 -4.49 -43.14 -30.46
C PRO A 511 -5.46 -43.77 -31.46
N ILE A 512 -6.70 -44.07 -31.03
CA ILE A 512 -7.66 -44.87 -31.79
C ILE A 512 -8.83 -43.99 -32.20
N GLY A 513 -8.72 -43.23 -33.30
CA GLY A 513 -9.84 -42.64 -34.06
C GLY A 513 -10.95 -41.85 -33.31
N LEU A 514 -10.88 -41.70 -31.99
CA LEU A 514 -11.89 -41.07 -31.15
C LEU A 514 -11.69 -39.56 -31.22
N SER A 515 -12.81 -38.86 -31.22
CA SER A 515 -12.85 -37.40 -31.19
C SER A 515 -12.17 -36.88 -29.92
N ARG A 516 -11.58 -35.67 -30.02
CA ARG A 516 -10.99 -34.98 -28.87
C ARG A 516 -12.09 -34.77 -27.82
N VAL A 517 -11.89 -35.29 -26.61
CA VAL A 517 -12.84 -35.15 -25.51
C VAL A 517 -12.33 -34.08 -24.55
N GLU A 518 -13.21 -33.15 -24.18
CA GLU A 518 -12.96 -32.13 -23.16
C GLU A 518 -13.45 -32.65 -21.81
N ILE A 519 -12.53 -32.75 -20.86
CA ILE A 519 -12.77 -33.26 -19.51
C ILE A 519 -12.46 -32.14 -18.51
N PRO A 520 -13.44 -31.69 -17.70
CA PRO A 520 -13.25 -30.61 -16.74
C PRO A 520 -12.64 -31.07 -15.42
N GLU A 521 -12.86 -32.32 -15.01
CA GLU A 521 -12.47 -32.82 -13.69
C GLU A 521 -11.26 -33.76 -13.73
N MET A 522 -10.39 -33.66 -12.73
CA MET A 522 -9.18 -34.49 -12.62
C MET A 522 -9.51 -35.97 -12.44
N GLN A 523 -10.55 -36.31 -11.68
CA GLN A 523 -10.91 -37.71 -11.44
C GLN A 523 -11.43 -38.38 -12.71
N GLU A 524 -12.29 -37.68 -13.46
CA GLU A 524 -12.76 -38.12 -14.77
C GLU A 524 -11.59 -38.29 -15.76
N LEU A 525 -10.57 -37.43 -15.68
CA LEU A 525 -9.36 -37.58 -16.49
C LEU A 525 -8.61 -38.86 -16.15
N LYS A 526 -8.44 -39.19 -14.85
CA LYS A 526 -7.77 -40.43 -14.43
C LYS A 526 -8.51 -41.65 -14.96
N ASP A 527 -9.83 -41.68 -14.81
CA ASP A 527 -10.69 -42.78 -15.28
C ASP A 527 -10.65 -42.93 -16.80
N TYR A 528 -10.67 -41.80 -17.53
CA TYR A 528 -10.54 -41.79 -18.99
C TYR A 528 -9.16 -42.26 -19.43
N LEU A 529 -8.08 -41.81 -18.78
CA LEU A 529 -6.71 -42.25 -19.09
C LEU A 529 -6.53 -43.75 -18.82
N ASN A 530 -7.07 -44.26 -17.73
CA ASN A 530 -7.07 -45.69 -17.42
C ASN A 530 -7.77 -46.51 -18.51
N THR A 531 -8.93 -46.04 -18.97
CA THR A 531 -9.67 -46.67 -20.07
C THR A 531 -8.92 -46.57 -21.40
N ALA A 532 -8.33 -45.40 -21.71
CA ALA A 532 -7.56 -45.17 -22.94
C ALA A 532 -6.31 -46.06 -23.00
N MET A 533 -5.62 -46.26 -21.87
CA MET A 533 -4.49 -47.17 -21.77
C MET A 533 -4.91 -48.63 -21.90
N ALA A 534 -6.00 -49.04 -21.24
CA ALA A 534 -6.55 -50.39 -21.39
C ALA A 534 -6.91 -50.70 -22.85
N ASN A 535 -7.52 -49.73 -23.55
CA ASN A 535 -7.79 -49.84 -24.98
C ASN A 535 -6.52 -49.92 -25.81
N ALA A 536 -5.52 -49.08 -25.56
CA ALA A 536 -4.25 -49.10 -26.28
C ALA A 536 -3.54 -50.47 -26.15
N LEU A 537 -3.51 -51.04 -24.95
CA LEU A 537 -3.00 -52.39 -24.71
C LEU A 537 -3.84 -53.46 -25.41
N GLY A 538 -5.17 -53.32 -25.39
CA GLY A 538 -6.11 -54.20 -26.08
C GLY A 538 -5.92 -54.22 -27.60
N TYR A 539 -5.67 -53.07 -28.23
CA TYR A 539 -5.32 -52.98 -29.64
C TYR A 539 -4.03 -53.74 -29.97
N GLY A 540 -3.02 -53.63 -29.11
CA GLY A 540 -1.81 -54.45 -29.24
C GLY A 540 -2.10 -55.96 -29.20
N ILE A 541 -3.12 -56.41 -28.47
CA ILE A 541 -3.50 -57.84 -28.45
C ILE A 541 -4.27 -58.24 -29.72
N VAL A 542 -5.22 -57.41 -30.17
CA VAL A 542 -6.08 -57.69 -31.36
C VAL A 542 -5.31 -57.78 -32.64
N ASP A 543 -4.25 -56.98 -32.81
CA ASP A 543 -3.43 -56.96 -34.02
C ASP A 543 -2.92 -58.38 -34.42
N LYS A 544 -2.73 -59.26 -33.44
CA LYS A 544 -2.32 -60.66 -33.66
C LYS A 544 -3.42 -61.71 -33.57
N LEU A 545 -4.64 -61.34 -33.16
CA LEU A 545 -5.75 -62.28 -32.96
C LEU A 545 -6.80 -62.15 -34.07
N VAL A 546 -7.02 -63.24 -34.81
CA VAL A 546 -8.08 -63.30 -35.82
C VAL A 546 -9.44 -63.58 -35.13
N ASN A 547 -10.48 -62.83 -35.50
CA ASN A 547 -11.87 -62.93 -34.99
C ASN A 547 -12.16 -62.33 -33.60
N TRP A 548 -11.30 -61.45 -33.10
CA TRP A 548 -11.54 -60.70 -31.86
C TRP A 548 -11.86 -59.23 -32.17
N THR A 549 -12.83 -58.67 -31.45
CA THR A 549 -13.22 -57.26 -31.55
C THR A 549 -12.99 -56.57 -30.21
N LEU A 550 -12.36 -55.40 -30.23
CA LEU A 550 -12.21 -54.55 -29.04
C LEU A 550 -13.45 -53.68 -28.85
N ASN A 551 -13.91 -53.59 -27.61
CA ASN A 551 -14.87 -52.58 -27.19
C ASN A 551 -14.14 -51.34 -26.69
N ASP A 552 -14.20 -50.27 -27.49
CA ASP A 552 -13.52 -48.99 -27.26
C ASP A 552 -13.94 -48.28 -25.96
N ARG A 553 -15.01 -48.72 -25.28
CA ARG A 553 -15.45 -48.10 -24.02
C ARG A 553 -14.88 -48.75 -22.76
N CYS A 554 -14.32 -49.96 -22.85
CA CYS A 554 -14.06 -50.77 -21.65
C CYS A 554 -12.79 -51.61 -21.71
N GLY A 555 -11.94 -51.49 -22.74
CA GLY A 555 -10.75 -52.34 -22.88
C GLY A 555 -11.07 -53.84 -22.95
N MET A 556 -12.31 -54.20 -23.30
CA MET A 556 -12.79 -55.59 -23.33
C MET A 556 -12.74 -56.15 -24.75
N LEU A 557 -12.12 -57.30 -24.88
CA LEU A 557 -12.01 -58.06 -26.12
C LEU A 557 -13.04 -59.19 -26.11
N THR A 558 -13.86 -59.27 -27.16
CA THR A 558 -14.85 -60.34 -27.34
C THR A 558 -14.57 -61.12 -28.61
N ARG A 559 -14.66 -62.45 -28.54
CA ARG A 559 -14.53 -63.31 -29.71
C ARG A 559 -15.86 -63.42 -30.45
N THR A 560 -15.85 -63.33 -31.79
CA THR A 560 -17.06 -63.59 -32.58
C THR A 560 -17.42 -65.07 -32.45
N ASN A 561 -18.63 -65.36 -31.95
CA ASN A 561 -19.20 -66.70 -31.74
C ASN A 561 -18.81 -67.47 -30.46
N SER A 562 -18.20 -66.85 -29.43
CA SER A 562 -18.07 -67.46 -28.09
C SER A 562 -18.32 -66.44 -26.96
N ASN A 563 -18.59 -66.93 -25.75
CA ASN A 563 -18.70 -66.10 -24.53
C ASN A 563 -17.33 -65.74 -23.92
N ASP A 564 -16.22 -66.02 -24.61
CA ASP A 564 -14.89 -65.72 -24.11
C ASP A 564 -14.65 -64.21 -24.14
N LYS A 565 -14.29 -63.67 -22.97
CA LYS A 565 -13.97 -62.26 -22.77
C LYS A 565 -12.57 -62.15 -22.19
N ILE A 566 -11.77 -61.25 -22.76
CA ILE A 566 -10.52 -60.80 -22.15
C ILE A 566 -10.74 -59.35 -21.73
N SER A 567 -10.54 -59.04 -20.46
CA SER A 567 -10.65 -57.67 -19.95
C SER A 567 -9.30 -57.19 -19.45
N ILE A 568 -8.89 -56.01 -19.91
CA ILE A 568 -7.75 -55.28 -19.38
C ILE A 568 -8.29 -54.15 -18.52
N GLU A 569 -7.89 -54.12 -17.24
CA GLU A 569 -8.24 -53.04 -16.32
C GLU A 569 -6.93 -52.41 -15.82
N VAL A 570 -6.84 -51.08 -15.92
CA VAL A 570 -5.79 -50.29 -15.29
C VAL A 570 -6.42 -49.57 -14.11
N HIS A 571 -6.05 -49.94 -12.91
CA HIS A 571 -6.48 -49.26 -11.69
C HIS A 571 -5.37 -48.31 -11.25
N GLY A 572 -5.59 -47.00 -11.39
CA GLY A 572 -4.72 -45.97 -10.84
C GLY A 572 -5.52 -45.13 -9.84
N ASN A 573 -5.42 -45.45 -8.55
CA ASN A 573 -6.23 -44.81 -7.50
C ASN A 573 -5.36 -43.85 -6.65
N GLU A 574 -5.94 -43.17 -5.66
CA GLU A 574 -5.20 -42.20 -4.84
C GLU A 574 -4.06 -42.84 -4.00
N ASN A 575 -4.17 -44.12 -3.68
CA ASN A 575 -3.17 -44.88 -2.92
C ASN A 575 -2.33 -45.77 -3.83
N ALA A 576 -1.00 -45.57 -3.84
CA ALA A 576 -0.04 -46.34 -4.64
C ALA A 576 -0.11 -47.87 -4.40
N ALA A 577 -0.55 -48.32 -3.22
CA ALA A 577 -0.73 -49.74 -2.90
C ALA A 577 -1.93 -50.41 -3.62
N GLN A 578 -2.84 -49.61 -4.18
CA GLN A 578 -4.00 -50.08 -4.96
C GLN A 578 -3.78 -49.97 -6.48
N ASP A 579 -2.67 -49.37 -6.91
CA ASP A 579 -2.35 -49.24 -8.32
C ASP A 579 -2.00 -50.63 -8.88
N SER A 580 -2.83 -51.12 -9.80
CA SER A 580 -2.67 -52.45 -10.38
C SER A 580 -3.08 -52.51 -11.84
N LEU A 581 -2.27 -53.21 -12.64
CA LEU A 581 -2.64 -53.64 -13.98
C LEU A 581 -3.22 -55.05 -13.88
N VAL A 582 -4.45 -55.25 -14.35
CA VAL A 582 -5.11 -56.57 -14.28
C VAL A 582 -5.47 -57.04 -15.68
N LEU A 583 -4.97 -58.23 -16.05
CA LEU A 583 -5.39 -58.95 -17.24
C LEU A 583 -6.26 -60.14 -16.81
N ARG A 584 -7.55 -60.13 -17.17
CA ARG A 584 -8.43 -61.29 -16.97
C ARG A 584 -8.63 -62.02 -18.29
N THR A 585 -8.25 -63.28 -18.32
CA THR A 585 -8.60 -64.23 -19.37
C THR A 585 -9.79 -65.09 -18.90
N PRO A 586 -10.45 -65.87 -19.77
CA PRO A 586 -11.58 -66.72 -19.37
C PRO A 586 -11.28 -67.75 -18.26
N ARG A 587 -9.99 -68.00 -17.96
CA ARG A 587 -9.56 -69.02 -16.98
C ARG A 587 -8.68 -68.49 -15.86
N GLU A 588 -7.93 -67.42 -16.11
CA GLU A 588 -6.86 -66.94 -15.21
C GLU A 588 -6.86 -65.41 -15.10
N ARG A 589 -6.51 -64.90 -13.92
CA ARG A 589 -6.35 -63.46 -13.62
C ARG A 589 -4.88 -63.21 -13.29
N PHE A 590 -4.26 -62.28 -14.02
CA PHE A 590 -2.90 -61.80 -13.79
C PHE A 590 -2.97 -60.36 -13.28
N GLU A 591 -2.15 -60.03 -12.29
CA GLU A 591 -2.16 -58.72 -11.62
C GLU A 591 -0.72 -58.28 -11.33
N TRP A 592 -0.35 -57.11 -11.86
CA TRP A 592 0.93 -56.46 -11.61
C TRP A 592 0.73 -55.26 -10.69
N LYS A 593 1.52 -55.18 -9.62
CA LYS A 593 1.52 -54.08 -8.64
C LYS A 593 2.90 -53.45 -8.54
N VAL A 594 2.94 -52.19 -8.11
CA VAL A 594 4.18 -51.42 -7.96
C VAL A 594 5.08 -51.95 -6.83
N GLU A 595 4.52 -52.60 -5.81
CA GLU A 595 5.26 -53.11 -4.63
C GLU A 595 5.68 -54.59 -4.72
N ASP A 596 5.20 -55.35 -5.71
CA ASP A 596 5.52 -56.78 -5.82
C ASP A 596 6.84 -57.00 -6.57
N GLU A 597 7.95 -57.16 -5.83
CA GLU A 597 9.23 -57.70 -6.33
C GLU A 597 9.17 -59.21 -6.68
N MET A 598 7.97 -59.81 -6.71
CA MET A 598 7.83 -61.21 -7.11
C MET A 598 7.83 -61.34 -8.64
N LYS A 599 8.80 -62.13 -9.12
CA LYS A 599 9.03 -62.56 -10.51
C LYS A 599 7.76 -63.07 -11.22
N GLN A 600 6.91 -62.16 -11.67
CA GLN A 600 5.91 -62.45 -12.69
C GLN A 600 6.52 -62.21 -14.07
N ASN A 601 6.16 -63.04 -15.06
CA ASN A 601 6.53 -62.81 -16.45
C ASN A 601 5.98 -61.44 -16.91
N GLY A 602 6.67 -60.78 -17.84
CA GLY A 602 6.24 -59.48 -18.36
C GLY A 602 4.83 -59.50 -18.95
N PHE A 603 4.15 -58.34 -19.02
CA PHE A 603 2.79 -58.26 -19.59
C PHE A 603 2.72 -58.85 -21.00
N TRP A 604 3.65 -58.51 -21.88
CA TRP A 604 3.68 -59.07 -23.23
C TRP A 604 4.09 -60.56 -23.26
N GLU A 605 4.85 -61.04 -22.29
CA GLU A 605 5.23 -62.45 -22.17
C GLU A 605 4.07 -63.32 -21.70
N THR A 606 3.29 -62.84 -20.73
CA THR A 606 2.07 -63.49 -20.26
C THR A 606 1.00 -63.52 -21.35
N VAL A 607 0.81 -62.41 -22.07
CA VAL A 607 -0.06 -62.35 -23.26
C VAL A 607 0.40 -63.34 -24.32
N LYS A 608 1.70 -63.44 -24.62
CA LYS A 608 2.21 -64.42 -25.59
C LYS A 608 1.89 -65.86 -25.18
N GLN A 609 2.21 -66.24 -23.94
CA GLN A 609 2.05 -67.63 -23.46
C GLN A 609 0.59 -68.07 -23.27
N HIS A 610 -0.29 -67.15 -22.86
CA HIS A 610 -1.65 -67.51 -22.42
C HIS A 610 -2.74 -67.02 -23.37
N VAL A 611 -2.46 -66.05 -24.23
CA VAL A 611 -3.41 -65.49 -25.20
C VAL A 611 -3.00 -65.82 -26.64
N TRP A 612 -1.77 -65.53 -27.08
CA TRP A 612 -1.37 -65.75 -28.47
C TRP A 612 -1.04 -67.21 -28.80
N ASP A 613 -0.30 -67.92 -27.92
CA ASP A 613 0.08 -69.32 -28.16
C ASP A 613 -1.09 -70.31 -27.97
N ARG A 614 -2.23 -69.84 -27.42
CA ARG A 614 -3.44 -70.64 -27.13
C ARG A 614 -4.67 -70.26 -27.97
N ALA A 615 -4.61 -69.17 -28.75
CA ALA A 615 -5.68 -68.74 -29.66
C ALA A 615 -5.55 -69.45 -31.02
#